data_AF-A0A8T0BSI6-F1
#
_entry.id   AF-A0A8T0BSI6-F1
#
_cell.length_a   1.000
_cell.length_b   1.000
_cell.length_c   1.000
_cell.angle_alpha   90.00
_cell.angle_beta   90.00
_cell.angle_gamma   90.00
#
_symmetry.space_group_name_H-M   'P 1'
#
loop_
_entity.id
_entity.type
_entity.pdbx_description
1 polymer ?
#
loop_
_entity_poly.entity_id
_entity_poly.type
_entity_poly.pdbx_seq_one_letter_code
_entity_poly.pdbx_strand_id
1 'polypeptide(L)'
;DTSPADRQTRGMKIGILVLTEDDVAPSTLPTITNFAVVLEEEVVLKDISDLQSAVAYLFGLIFALDFQYPKELKYTFNVIEKVFMEMGTRCSARVQSLKTKL
;
A
#
# COMPACT_ATOMS: atom_id res chain seq x y z
N ASP A 1 -8.70 27.51 -3.79
CA ASP A 1 -8.61 26.53 -4.87
C ASP A 1 -8.34 25.16 -4.28
N THR A 2 -9.20 24.17 -4.52
CA THR A 2 -9.00 22.80 -4.02
C THR A 2 -9.08 21.89 -5.22
N SER A 3 -7.96 21.22 -5.52
CA SER A 3 -7.85 20.28 -6.63
C SER A 3 -8.83 19.12 -6.41
N PRO A 4 -9.45 18.56 -7.45
CA PRO A 4 -10.35 17.41 -7.30
C PRO A 4 -9.70 16.21 -6.59
N ALA A 5 -8.36 16.08 -6.65
CA ALA A 5 -7.60 15.06 -5.93
C ALA A 5 -7.71 15.21 -4.39
N ASP A 6 -7.71 16.43 -3.87
CA ASP A 6 -7.70 16.73 -2.43
C ASP A 6 -9.03 16.33 -1.75
N ARG A 7 -10.12 16.19 -2.52
CA ARG A 7 -11.40 15.73 -1.99
C ARG A 7 -11.41 14.22 -1.75
N GLN A 8 -10.66 13.47 -2.54
CA GLN A 8 -10.68 12.00 -2.54
C GLN A 8 -9.70 11.41 -1.52
N THR A 9 -8.63 12.14 -1.21
CA THR A 9 -7.60 11.75 -0.23
C THR A 9 -7.88 12.25 1.19
N ARG A 10 -8.93 13.06 1.37
CA ARG A 10 -9.26 13.70 2.65
C ARG A 10 -9.57 12.69 3.76
N GLY A 11 -8.86 12.76 4.88
CA GLY A 11 -8.94 11.81 5.98
C GLY A 11 -8.15 10.51 5.77
N MET A 12 -7.50 10.32 4.62
CA MET A 12 -6.68 9.15 4.34
C MET A 12 -5.26 9.37 4.85
N LYS A 13 -4.91 8.77 5.99
CA LYS A 13 -3.53 8.81 6.49
C LYS A 13 -2.56 8.05 5.59
N ILE A 14 -2.94 6.86 5.13
CA ILE A 14 -2.13 5.98 4.30
C ILE A 14 -3.07 5.13 3.45
N GLY A 15 -2.79 4.98 2.15
CA GLY A 15 -3.29 3.85 1.39
C GLY A 15 -3.13 3.98 -0.12
N ILE A 16 -3.88 3.15 -0.85
CA ILE A 16 -3.78 3.01 -2.31
C ILE A 16 -5.10 3.43 -2.93
N LEU A 17 -5.03 4.38 -3.86
CA LEU A 17 -6.15 4.77 -4.69
C LEU A 17 -6.18 3.90 -5.95
N VAL A 18 -7.36 3.44 -6.33
CA VAL A 18 -7.58 2.69 -7.58
C VAL A 18 -8.28 3.64 -8.55
N LEU A 19 -7.64 3.91 -9.69
CA LEU A 19 -8.23 4.68 -10.77
C LEU A 19 -8.96 3.72 -11.70
N THR A 20 -10.25 3.96 -11.91
CA THR A 20 -11.12 3.19 -12.81
C THR A 20 -11.64 4.11 -13.91
N GLU A 21 -11.76 3.60 -15.13
CA GLU A 21 -12.47 4.28 -16.21
C GLU A 21 -13.98 4.16 -15.95
N ASP A 22 -14.64 5.29 -15.65
CA ASP A 22 -16.07 5.38 -15.35
C ASP A 22 -16.98 5.41 -16.61
N ASP A 23 -16.46 5.11 -17.80
CA ASP A 23 -17.20 5.26 -19.07
C ASP A 23 -17.70 3.94 -19.67
N VAL A 24 -18.10 2.98 -18.83
CA VAL A 24 -18.78 1.77 -19.32
C VAL A 24 -20.02 1.48 -18.48
N ALA A 25 -21.11 1.15 -19.17
CA ALA A 25 -22.44 0.83 -18.65
C ALA A 25 -22.42 0.00 -17.35
N PRO A 26 -23.41 0.16 -16.44
CA PRO A 26 -23.46 -0.48 -15.11
C PRO A 26 -23.47 -2.03 -15.09
N SER A 27 -23.32 -2.67 -16.26
CA SER A 27 -23.26 -4.10 -16.49
C SER A 27 -21.84 -4.67 -16.69
N THR A 28 -20.80 -3.84 -16.68
CA THR A 28 -19.40 -4.29 -16.82
C THR A 28 -18.59 -4.03 -15.56
N LEU A 29 -17.69 -4.97 -15.23
CA LEU A 29 -16.72 -4.77 -14.16
C LEU A 29 -15.87 -3.53 -14.47
N PRO A 30 -15.63 -2.65 -13.48
CA PRO A 30 -14.82 -1.45 -13.70
C PRO A 30 -13.41 -1.85 -14.15
N THR A 31 -12.99 -1.33 -15.30
CA THR A 31 -11.62 -1.52 -15.78
C THR A 31 -10.70 -0.69 -14.91
N ILE A 32 -9.84 -1.37 -14.15
CA ILE A 32 -8.80 -0.70 -13.37
C ILE A 32 -7.74 -0.18 -14.34
N THR A 33 -7.57 1.14 -14.37
CA THR A 33 -6.62 1.82 -15.26
C THR A 33 -5.25 1.89 -14.61
N ASN A 34 -5.17 2.43 -13.40
CA ASN A 34 -3.92 2.69 -12.69
C ASN A 34 -4.14 2.74 -11.17
N PHE A 35 -3.04 2.75 -10.42
CA PHE A 35 -3.03 2.93 -8.98
C PHE A 35 -2.24 4.18 -8.59
N ALA A 36 -2.54 4.71 -7.40
CA ALA A 36 -1.79 5.79 -6.79
C ALA A 36 -1.57 5.51 -5.30
N VAL A 37 -0.46 5.97 -4.73
CA VAL A 37 -0.16 5.86 -3.31
C VAL A 37 -0.40 7.20 -2.64
N VAL A 38 -1.12 7.17 -1.52
CA VAL A 38 -1.50 8.34 -0.73
C VAL A 38 -0.87 8.23 0.65
N LEU A 39 -0.22 9.30 1.10
CA LEU A 39 0.33 9.48 2.44
C LEU A 39 -0.09 10.84 2.97
N GLU A 40 -0.59 10.92 4.20
CA GLU A 40 -1.05 12.17 4.84
C GLU A 40 -1.94 13.03 3.93
N GLU A 41 -2.94 12.40 3.31
CA GLU A 41 -3.89 13.04 2.39
C GLU A 41 -3.27 13.55 1.07
N GLU A 42 -1.99 13.27 0.82
CA GLU A 42 -1.28 13.67 -0.40
C GLU A 42 -0.95 12.47 -1.30
N VAL A 43 -1.18 12.61 -2.61
CA VAL A 43 -0.78 11.60 -3.59
C VAL A 43 0.73 11.71 -3.85
N VAL A 44 1.50 10.78 -3.29
CA VAL A 44 2.96 10.77 -3.39
C VAL A 44 3.47 10.02 -4.62
N LEU A 45 2.72 9.02 -5.10
CA LEU A 45 3.01 8.30 -6.34
C LEU A 45 1.70 8.10 -7.11
N LYS A 46 1.77 8.16 -8.43
CA LYS A 46 0.63 8.01 -9.34
C LYS A 46 1.04 7.19 -10.57
N ASP A 47 0.05 6.83 -11.39
CA ASP A 47 0.25 6.13 -12.66
C ASP A 47 0.97 4.77 -12.49
N ILE A 48 0.70 4.10 -11.37
CA ILE A 48 1.27 2.78 -11.09
C ILE A 48 0.44 1.73 -11.81
N SER A 49 1.09 0.89 -12.60
CA SER A 49 0.44 -0.04 -13.53
C SER A 49 -0.22 -1.24 -12.85
N ASP A 50 0.28 -1.64 -11.68
CA ASP A 50 -0.14 -2.85 -11.00
C ASP A 50 -0.22 -2.68 -9.48
N LEU A 51 -1.11 -3.44 -8.86
CA LEU A 51 -1.36 -3.38 -7.42
C LEU A 51 -0.14 -3.82 -6.61
N GLN A 52 0.65 -4.76 -7.12
CA GLN A 52 1.79 -5.31 -6.38
C GLN A 52 2.87 -4.24 -6.20
N SER A 53 3.17 -3.49 -7.26
CA SER A 53 4.04 -2.32 -7.26
C SER A 53 3.50 -1.23 -6.34
N ALA A 54 2.20 -0.92 -6.40
CA ALA A 54 1.59 0.09 -5.53
C ALA A 54 1.72 -0.26 -4.05
N VAL A 55 1.49 -1.54 -3.71
CA VAL A 55 1.72 -2.07 -2.36
C VAL A 55 3.20 -1.98 -1.99
N ALA A 56 4.11 -2.46 -2.85
CA ALA A 56 5.55 -2.41 -2.59
C ALA A 56 6.05 -0.98 -2.36
N TYR A 57 5.62 -0.02 -3.19
CA TYR A 57 5.95 1.39 -3.02
C TYR A 57 5.38 1.97 -1.73
N LEU A 58 4.15 1.62 -1.36
CA LEU A 58 3.57 2.06 -0.11
C LEU A 58 4.40 1.58 1.10
N PHE A 59 4.73 0.28 1.15
CA PHE A 59 5.58 -0.27 2.21
C PHE A 59 6.99 0.36 2.20
N GLY A 60 7.60 0.51 1.03
CA GLY A 60 8.92 1.11 0.88
C GLY A 60 8.97 2.57 1.33
N LEU A 61 7.95 3.37 0.98
CA LEU A 61 7.84 4.77 1.40
C LEU A 61 7.60 4.90 2.89
N ILE A 62 6.72 4.08 3.47
CA ILE A 62 6.50 4.14 4.92
C ILE A 62 7.80 3.81 5.67
N PHE A 63 8.53 2.79 5.19
CA PHE A 63 9.81 2.40 5.77
C PHE A 63 10.88 3.50 5.59
N ALA A 64 10.99 4.09 4.40
CA ALA A 64 11.99 5.10 4.10
C ALA A 64 11.76 6.44 4.81
N LEU A 65 10.49 6.79 5.06
CA LEU A 65 10.09 8.06 5.68
C LEU A 65 9.90 7.96 7.20
N ASP A 66 10.15 6.79 7.80
CA ASP A 66 9.88 6.49 9.22
C ASP A 66 8.44 6.85 9.63
N PHE A 67 7.49 6.64 8.71
CA PHE A 67 6.10 6.99 8.97
C PHE A 67 5.55 6.10 10.09
N GLN A 68 4.86 6.71 11.05
CA GLN A 68 4.23 5.94 12.10
C GLN A 68 3.16 5.02 11.52
N TYR A 69 3.45 3.73 11.50
CA TYR A 69 2.52 2.72 11.04
C TYR A 69 1.18 2.82 11.78
N PRO A 70 0.04 2.74 11.07
CA PRO A 70 -1.27 2.64 11.69
C PRO A 70 -1.26 1.48 12.68
N LYS A 71 -1.71 1.71 13.92
CA LYS A 71 -1.67 0.69 14.98
C LYS A 71 -2.37 -0.61 14.58
N GLU A 72 -3.38 -0.50 13.73
CA GLU A 72 -4.16 -1.61 13.16
C GLU A 72 -3.32 -2.54 12.27
N LEU A 73 -2.29 -2.01 11.61
CA LEU A 73 -1.45 -2.75 10.67
C LEU A 73 -0.09 -3.16 11.26
N LYS A 74 0.19 -2.78 12.52
CA LYS A 74 1.44 -3.09 13.22
C LYS A 74 1.86 -4.56 13.11
N TYR A 75 0.90 -5.48 13.18
CA TYR A 75 1.18 -6.91 13.07
C TYR A 75 1.57 -7.34 11.66
N THR A 76 0.92 -6.78 10.64
CA THR A 76 1.22 -7.02 9.22
C THR A 76 2.61 -6.54 8.88
N PHE A 77 2.98 -5.32 9.31
CA PHE A 77 4.33 -4.77 9.11
C PHE A 77 5.41 -5.60 9.80
N ASN A 78 5.20 -5.99 11.07
CA ASN A 78 6.16 -6.84 11.78
C ASN A 78 6.34 -8.22 11.12
N VAL A 79 5.31 -8.76 10.47
CA VAL A 79 5.46 -9.97 9.65
C VAL A 79 6.26 -9.66 8.40
N ILE A 80 5.99 -8.55 7.71
CA ILE A 80 6.69 -8.21 6.47
C ILE A 80 8.18 -7.91 6.71
N GLU A 81 8.50 -7.11 7.72
CA GLU A 81 9.87 -6.82 8.11
C GLU A 81 10.64 -8.08 8.53
N LYS A 82 9.98 -9.03 9.22
CA LYS A 82 10.61 -10.29 9.65
C LYS A 82 10.68 -11.36 8.56
N VAL A 83 9.66 -11.48 7.72
CA VAL A 83 9.58 -12.53 6.70
C VAL A 83 10.27 -12.11 5.41
N PHE A 84 10.04 -10.87 4.96
CA PHE A 84 10.51 -10.39 3.66
C PHE A 84 11.79 -9.55 3.75
N MET A 85 11.96 -8.71 4.78
CA MET A 85 13.15 -7.84 4.86
C MET A 85 14.32 -8.46 5.65
N GLU A 86 14.13 -9.57 6.37
CA GLU A 86 15.14 -10.20 7.25
C GLU A 86 15.87 -9.24 8.22
N MET A 87 15.32 -8.03 8.47
CA MET A 87 15.98 -6.98 9.25
C MET A 87 15.81 -7.12 10.78
N GLY A 88 15.07 -8.12 11.25
CA GLY A 88 14.94 -8.43 12.66
C GLY A 88 15.94 -9.50 13.08
N THR A 89 16.88 -9.18 13.98
CA THR A 89 17.93 -10.07 14.52
C THR A 89 17.44 -11.33 15.26
N ARG A 90 16.16 -11.71 15.16
CA ARG A 90 15.65 -13.05 15.48
C ARG A 90 14.26 -13.25 14.89
N CYS A 91 14.17 -13.96 13.77
CA CYS A 91 12.89 -14.48 13.29
C CYS A 91 12.33 -15.53 14.27
N SER A 92 11.02 -15.49 14.51
CA SER A 92 10.37 -16.52 15.34
C SER A 92 10.35 -17.87 14.61
N ALA A 93 10.29 -18.97 15.36
CA ALA A 93 10.28 -20.32 14.77
C ALA A 93 9.17 -20.53 13.72
N ARG A 94 8.04 -19.83 13.88
CA ARG A 94 6.94 -19.85 12.90
C ARG A 94 7.31 -19.21 11.56
N VAL A 95 8.05 -18.10 11.58
CA VAL A 95 8.52 -17.43 10.36
C VAL A 95 9.58 -18.27 9.65
N GLN A 96 10.50 -18.89 10.41
CA GLN A 96 11.47 -19.82 9.82
C GLN A 96 10.79 -21.05 9.19
N SER A 97 9.81 -21.64 9.87
CA SER A 97 9.07 -22.78 9.31
C SER A 97 8.25 -22.42 8.07
N LEU A 98 7.80 -21.17 7.93
CA LEU A 98 7.11 -20.70 6.74
C LEU A 98 8.11 -20.52 5.58
N LYS A 99 9.28 -19.95 5.85
CA LYS A 99 10.38 -19.80 4.87
C LYS A 99 10.87 -21.14 4.32
N THR A 100 10.94 -22.19 5.15
CA THR A 100 11.36 -23.53 4.71
C THR A 100 10.29 -24.26 3.88
N LYS A 101 9.03 -23.80 3.89
CA LYS A 101 7.91 -24.46 3.22
C LYS A 101 7.43 -23.77 1.95
N LEU A 102 7.99 -22.61 1.61
CA LEU A 102 7.89 -22.00 0.29
C LEU A 102 9.04 -22.53 -0.58
#